data_AF-A0A7Z9FJ81-F1
#
_entry.id   AF-A0A7Z9FJ81-F1
#
_cell.length_a   1.000
_cell.length_b   1.000
_cell.length_c   1.000
_cell.angle_alpha   90.00
_cell.angle_beta   90.00
_cell.angle_gamma   90.00
#
_symmetry.space_group_name_H-M   'P 1'
#
loop_
_entity.id
_entity.type
_entity.pdbx_description
1 polymer ?
#
loop_
_entity_poly.entity_id
_entity_poly.type
_entity_poly.pdbx_seq_one_letter_code
_entity_poly.pdbx_strand_id
1 'polypeptide(L)'
;FQSLSASFAITPGPKLDRYHNVYWFDPTNMKPMINSPGHVAALEFLHELHKTGPSAQVGWSLGEAWDYFLRGKSVFVFSWGDVGSLCQDTSRSKIQGVCASSILPSSDTYYDHQSGKFVKTDNPQKVGNTTGGSWHGVISNFSANPEATFSFLSLMAIKPASSWLANNGWTGVDPGFKYQFLSPQGEGELGDFLDAGWNEADVKDYLNAYYENFFAKTSMTYLRIPGTFEYWDILDKNLSASMSGEISAKQALDSTAKSWEQVTDRLGRDKQLEYYKSAIGYK
;
A
#
# COMPACT_ATOMS: atom_id res chain seq x y z
N PHE A 1 -2.23 8.04 2.85
CA PHE A 1 -3.69 8.04 3.18
C PHE A 1 -4.31 6.65 3.02
N GLN A 2 -4.32 6.05 1.82
CA GLN A 2 -5.06 4.82 1.54
C GLN A 2 -4.75 3.67 2.52
N SER A 3 -3.47 3.30 2.66
CA SER A 3 -3.02 2.24 3.57
C SER A 3 -3.41 2.48 5.03
N LEU A 4 -3.37 3.74 5.51
CA LEU A 4 -3.81 4.12 6.85
C LEU A 4 -5.33 3.92 6.99
N SER A 5 -6.10 4.49 6.06
CA SER A 5 -7.56 4.51 6.11
C SER A 5 -8.21 3.14 5.98
N ALA A 6 -7.49 2.15 5.43
CA ALA A 6 -8.01 0.80 5.26
C ALA A 6 -8.49 0.20 6.59
N SER A 7 -7.74 0.41 7.68
CA SER A 7 -8.14 -0.10 9.01
C SER A 7 -9.31 0.66 9.66
N PHE A 8 -9.63 1.86 9.18
CA PHE A 8 -10.77 2.66 9.65
C PHE A 8 -12.03 2.42 8.82
N ALA A 9 -11.88 2.08 7.54
CA ALA A 9 -12.96 2.06 6.58
C ALA A 9 -13.39 0.65 6.14
N ILE A 10 -12.51 -0.35 6.21
CA ILE A 10 -12.90 -1.71 5.85
C ILE A 10 -13.63 -2.36 7.01
N THR A 11 -14.86 -2.81 6.76
CA THR A 11 -15.54 -3.74 7.67
C THR A 11 -14.91 -5.12 7.51
N PRO A 12 -14.25 -5.69 8.53
CA PRO A 12 -13.61 -6.99 8.42
C PRO A 12 -14.67 -8.10 8.42
N GLY A 13 -14.53 -9.07 7.52
CA GLY A 13 -15.41 -10.24 7.48
C GLY A 13 -14.75 -11.48 6.91
N PRO A 14 -15.36 -12.67 7.07
CA PRO A 14 -14.75 -13.94 6.65
C PRO A 14 -14.65 -14.08 5.12
N LYS A 15 -15.45 -13.32 4.37
CA LYS A 15 -15.49 -13.32 2.91
C LYS A 15 -15.78 -11.91 2.41
N LEU A 16 -15.42 -11.65 1.16
CA LEU A 16 -15.86 -10.46 0.46
C LEU A 16 -17.36 -10.55 0.19
N ASP A 17 -18.11 -9.54 0.60
CA ASP A 17 -19.50 -9.32 0.22
C ASP A 17 -19.75 -7.82 -0.01
N ARG A 18 -21.00 -7.36 0.02
CA ARG A 18 -21.32 -5.95 -0.21
C ARG A 18 -20.71 -5.01 0.83
N TYR A 19 -20.57 -5.46 2.08
CA TYR A 19 -20.16 -4.64 3.21
C TYR A 19 -18.76 -5.01 3.71
N HIS A 20 -18.43 -6.30 3.72
CA HIS A 20 -17.19 -6.81 4.28
C HIS A 20 -16.06 -6.86 3.25
N ASN A 21 -14.86 -6.44 3.66
CA ASN A 21 -13.64 -6.45 2.84
C ASN A 21 -13.73 -5.57 1.57
N VAL A 22 -14.58 -4.55 1.58
CA VAL A 22 -14.75 -3.56 0.50
C VAL A 22 -14.15 -2.22 0.92
N TYR A 23 -13.50 -1.52 -0.02
CA TYR A 23 -12.83 -0.24 0.25
C TYR A 23 -13.19 0.89 -0.74
N TRP A 24 -13.14 0.66 -2.05
CA TRP A 24 -13.23 1.73 -3.05
C TRP A 24 -14.66 2.17 -3.41
N PHE A 25 -15.49 1.20 -3.80
CA PHE A 25 -16.86 1.40 -4.29
C PHE A 25 -17.78 0.31 -3.74
N ASP A 26 -19.08 0.62 -3.60
CA ASP A 26 -20.11 -0.40 -3.34
C ASP A 26 -20.19 -1.32 -4.58
N PRO A 27 -19.89 -2.63 -4.41
CA PRO A 27 -19.77 -3.58 -5.52
C PRO A 27 -21.12 -3.95 -6.14
N THR A 28 -22.23 -3.31 -5.72
CA THR A 28 -23.55 -3.50 -6.32
C THR A 28 -23.97 -2.36 -7.24
N ASN A 29 -23.37 -1.17 -7.14
CA ASN A 29 -23.81 0.02 -7.87
C ASN A 29 -22.70 1.02 -8.25
N MET A 30 -21.43 0.72 -7.96
CA MET A 30 -20.28 1.60 -8.21
C MET A 30 -20.33 2.95 -7.49
N LYS A 31 -21.11 3.07 -6.41
CA LYS A 31 -21.09 4.28 -5.58
C LYS A 31 -19.76 4.38 -4.84
N PRO A 32 -19.02 5.50 -4.94
CA PRO A 32 -17.79 5.72 -4.19
C PRO A 32 -18.00 5.57 -2.68
N MET A 33 -17.07 4.88 -2.02
CA MET A 33 -17.06 4.73 -0.56
C MET A 33 -16.02 5.64 0.12
N ILE A 34 -15.18 6.32 -0.67
CA ILE A 34 -14.02 7.12 -0.22
C ILE A 34 -14.38 8.26 0.74
N ASN A 35 -15.66 8.67 0.80
CA ASN A 35 -16.17 9.68 1.74
C ASN A 35 -16.99 9.10 2.89
N SER A 36 -16.88 7.80 3.17
CA SER A 36 -17.52 7.19 4.33
C SER A 36 -16.95 7.77 5.65
N PRO A 37 -17.69 7.70 6.77
CA PRO A 37 -17.20 8.19 8.05
C PRO A 37 -15.85 7.60 8.46
N GLY A 38 -15.57 6.33 8.13
CA GLY A 38 -14.27 5.69 8.38
C GLY A 38 -13.13 6.35 7.61
N HIS A 39 -13.32 6.66 6.33
CA HIS A 39 -12.31 7.37 5.54
C HIS A 39 -12.08 8.80 6.03
N VAL A 40 -13.14 9.51 6.41
CA VAL A 40 -13.06 10.87 6.98
C VAL A 40 -12.28 10.84 8.30
N ALA A 41 -12.63 9.92 9.21
CA ALA A 41 -11.92 9.74 10.48
C ALA A 41 -10.44 9.41 10.28
N ALA A 42 -10.10 8.62 9.25
CA ALA A 42 -8.70 8.32 8.93
C ALA A 42 -7.93 9.55 8.42
N LEU A 43 -8.56 10.40 7.61
CA LEU A 43 -7.91 11.63 7.14
C LEU A 43 -7.76 12.64 8.28
N GLU A 44 -8.75 12.75 9.16
CA GLU A 44 -8.64 13.53 10.41
C GLU A 44 -7.53 13.00 11.32
N PHE A 45 -7.41 11.68 11.45
CA PHE A 45 -6.30 11.07 12.19
C PHE A 45 -4.94 11.35 11.52
N LEU A 46 -4.88 11.34 10.18
CA LEU A 46 -3.66 11.70 9.45
C LEU A 46 -3.26 13.16 9.70
N HIS A 47 -4.21 14.07 9.85
CA HIS A 47 -3.95 15.45 10.29
C HIS A 47 -3.30 15.51 11.67
N GLU A 48 -3.81 14.74 12.63
CA GLU A 48 -3.20 14.68 13.97
C GLU A 48 -1.81 14.04 13.93
N LEU A 49 -1.64 12.96 13.15
CA LEU A 49 -0.34 12.31 12.97
C LEU A 49 0.69 13.26 12.34
N HIS A 50 0.29 14.04 11.33
CA HIS A 50 1.15 15.03 10.68
C HIS A 50 1.72 16.06 11.67
N LYS A 51 0.98 16.45 12.71
CA LYS A 51 1.46 17.41 13.73
C LYS A 51 2.61 16.88 14.58
N THR A 52 2.87 15.57 14.55
CA THR A 52 3.96 14.93 15.32
C THR A 52 5.31 14.96 14.60
N GLY A 53 5.35 15.41 13.34
CA GLY A 53 6.57 15.54 12.55
C GLY A 53 6.82 16.98 12.07
N PRO A 54 7.89 17.22 11.29
CA PRO A 54 8.18 18.54 10.75
C PRO A 54 7.08 19.01 9.80
N SER A 55 6.69 20.28 9.86
CA SER A 55 5.66 20.83 8.96
C SER A 55 6.00 20.67 7.48
N ALA A 56 7.30 20.67 7.13
CA ALA A 56 7.78 20.48 5.77
C ALA A 56 7.38 19.12 5.16
N GLN A 57 7.05 18.12 5.98
CA GLN A 57 6.75 16.77 5.50
C GLN A 57 5.53 16.66 4.58
N VAL A 58 4.62 17.64 4.61
CA VAL A 58 3.47 17.70 3.69
C VAL A 58 3.92 17.85 2.23
N GLY A 59 5.09 18.45 1.98
CA GLY A 59 5.63 18.64 0.64
C GLY A 59 6.73 17.65 0.26
N TRP A 60 7.05 16.66 1.09
CA TRP A 60 8.11 15.70 0.80
C TRP A 60 7.69 14.69 -0.25
N SER A 61 8.63 14.33 -1.13
CA SER A 61 8.55 13.10 -1.90
C SER A 61 9.12 11.94 -1.07
N LEU A 62 9.17 10.74 -1.67
CA LEU A 62 9.73 9.56 -1.02
C LEU A 62 11.18 9.79 -0.56
N GLY A 63 12.00 10.42 -1.41
CA GLY A 63 13.43 10.63 -1.13
C GLY A 63 13.68 11.44 0.13
N GLU A 64 12.99 12.58 0.31
CA GLU A 64 13.17 13.41 1.50
C GLU A 64 12.67 12.70 2.78
N ALA A 65 11.56 11.98 2.70
CA ALA A 65 11.02 11.22 3.83
C ALA A 65 11.97 10.09 4.26
N TRP A 66 12.55 9.36 3.30
CA TRP A 66 13.52 8.29 3.57
C TRP A 66 14.79 8.85 4.16
N ASP A 67 15.37 9.89 3.55
CA ASP A 67 16.59 10.53 4.06
C ASP A 67 16.43 11.03 5.49
N TYR A 68 15.26 11.57 5.84
CA TYR A 68 14.97 12.02 7.19
C TYR A 68 15.01 10.85 8.19
N PHE A 69 14.36 9.74 7.85
CA PHE A 69 14.34 8.53 8.68
C PHE A 69 15.71 7.86 8.79
N LEU A 70 16.40 7.64 7.67
CA LEU A 70 17.72 6.98 7.60
C LEU A 70 18.81 7.73 8.38
N ARG A 71 18.64 9.05 8.56
CA ARG A 71 19.51 9.91 9.39
C ARG A 71 19.14 9.90 10.88
N GLY A 72 18.18 9.06 11.29
CA GLY A 72 17.71 8.92 12.67
C GLY A 72 16.89 10.10 13.18
N LYS A 73 16.17 10.81 12.29
CA LYS A 73 15.40 12.01 12.65
C LYS A 73 13.91 11.75 12.93
N SER A 74 13.44 10.53 12.69
CA SER A 74 12.10 10.08 13.08
C SER A 74 12.14 8.66 13.64
N VAL A 75 11.12 8.32 14.45
CA VAL A 75 10.94 6.97 15.00
C VAL A 75 10.24 6.05 13.99
N PHE A 76 9.38 6.62 13.13
CA PHE A 76 8.66 5.90 12.10
C PHE A 76 8.83 6.56 10.74
N VAL A 77 8.74 5.74 9.69
CA VAL A 77 8.49 6.14 8.32
C VAL A 77 7.46 5.18 7.73
N PHE A 78 6.35 5.72 7.23
CA PHE A 78 5.30 4.92 6.61
C PHE A 78 5.56 4.87 5.11
N SER A 79 6.14 3.78 4.62
CA SER A 79 6.61 3.67 3.23
C SER A 79 6.65 2.23 2.72
N TRP A 80 7.03 2.07 1.46
CA TRP A 80 7.38 0.81 0.79
C TRP A 80 8.65 0.18 1.36
N GLY A 81 8.87 -1.11 1.07
CA GLY A 81 9.98 -1.85 1.66
C GLY A 81 11.35 -1.54 1.11
N ASP A 82 11.48 -0.66 0.10
CA ASP A 82 12.76 -0.07 -0.29
C ASP A 82 13.52 0.45 0.94
N VAL A 83 12.81 1.00 1.93
CA VAL A 83 13.40 1.52 3.17
C VAL A 83 14.16 0.46 3.95
N GLY A 84 13.65 -0.78 4.03
CA GLY A 84 14.31 -1.85 4.78
C GLY A 84 15.70 -2.16 4.21
N SER A 85 15.77 -2.22 2.89
CA SER A 85 17.02 -2.33 2.13
C SER A 85 17.94 -1.12 2.28
N LEU A 86 17.38 0.09 2.18
CA LEU A 86 18.13 1.35 2.32
C LEU A 86 18.69 1.54 3.74
N CYS A 87 18.05 0.98 4.76
CA CYS A 87 18.58 0.94 6.13
C CYS A 87 19.95 0.24 6.20
N GLN A 88 20.22 -0.70 5.29
CA GLN A 88 21.46 -1.48 5.27
C GLN A 88 22.63 -0.76 4.56
N ASP A 89 22.35 0.27 3.76
CA ASP A 89 23.37 1.05 3.07
C ASP A 89 24.05 2.06 4.02
N THR A 90 25.14 1.62 4.65
CA THR A 90 25.91 2.42 5.62
C THR A 90 26.54 3.69 5.04
N SER A 91 26.58 3.86 3.71
CA SER A 91 27.01 5.12 3.09
C SER A 91 25.99 6.25 3.26
N ARG A 92 24.71 5.91 3.48
CA ARG A 92 23.62 6.89 3.68
C ARG A 92 22.86 6.72 5.01
N SER A 93 22.77 5.49 5.52
CA SER A 93 21.99 5.11 6.68
C SER A 93 22.85 5.06 7.95
N LYS A 94 22.26 5.52 9.06
CA LYS A 94 22.87 5.43 10.41
C LYS A 94 22.19 4.40 11.31
N ILE A 95 21.26 3.61 10.75
CA ILE A 95 20.31 2.81 11.53
C ILE A 95 20.33 1.31 11.17
N GLN A 96 21.36 0.84 10.48
CA GLN A 96 21.57 -0.59 10.27
C GLN A 96 21.63 -1.34 11.60
N GLY A 97 20.88 -2.44 11.72
CA GLY A 97 20.78 -3.26 12.93
C GLY A 97 19.89 -2.69 14.03
N VAL A 98 19.28 -1.53 13.78
CA VAL A 98 18.25 -0.94 14.64
C VAL A 98 17.04 -0.48 13.81
N CYS A 99 16.87 -1.03 12.60
CA CYS A 99 15.80 -0.70 11.66
C CYS A 99 14.79 -1.85 11.58
N ALA A 100 13.84 -1.84 12.52
CA ALA A 100 12.76 -2.82 12.55
C ALA A 100 11.66 -2.46 11.53
N SER A 101 11.01 -3.49 10.98
CA SER A 101 9.87 -3.37 10.08
C SER A 101 8.64 -4.05 10.68
N SER A 102 7.46 -3.53 10.36
CA SER A 102 6.19 -4.15 10.75
C SER A 102 5.12 -3.83 9.71
N ILE A 103 4.11 -4.69 9.61
CA ILE A 103 2.86 -4.33 8.93
C ILE A 103 2.24 -3.10 9.61
N LEU A 104 1.49 -2.30 8.84
CA LEU A 104 0.80 -1.13 9.37
C LEU A 104 -0.09 -1.47 10.58
N PRO A 105 -0.02 -0.67 11.67
CA PRO A 105 -0.96 -0.77 12.77
C PRO A 105 -2.40 -0.57 12.31
N SER A 106 -3.33 -1.25 12.97
CA SER A 106 -4.77 -1.08 12.73
C SER A 106 -5.43 -0.24 13.81
N SER A 107 -6.42 0.56 13.41
CA SER A 107 -7.29 1.29 14.32
C SER A 107 -8.10 0.33 15.23
N ASP A 108 -8.27 0.71 16.49
CA ASP A 108 -9.21 0.05 17.42
C ASP A 108 -10.67 0.41 17.14
N THR A 109 -10.90 1.37 16.25
CA THR A 109 -12.22 1.87 15.87
C THR A 109 -12.34 1.96 14.35
N TYR A 110 -13.33 1.28 13.78
CA TYR A 110 -13.62 1.32 12.34
C TYR A 110 -15.10 1.60 12.09
N TYR A 111 -15.42 2.09 10.89
CA TYR A 111 -16.80 2.26 10.45
C TYR A 111 -17.32 0.96 9.85
N ASP A 112 -18.31 0.36 10.51
CA ASP A 112 -19.01 -0.81 10.00
C ASP A 112 -20.06 -0.39 8.97
N HIS A 113 -19.82 -0.75 7.71
CA HIS A 113 -20.70 -0.44 6.59
C HIS A 113 -22.02 -1.19 6.63
N GLN A 114 -22.09 -2.33 7.35
CA GLN A 114 -23.32 -3.09 7.47
C GLN A 114 -24.30 -2.43 8.46
N SER A 115 -23.84 -2.06 9.66
CA SER A 115 -24.67 -1.38 10.66
C SER A 115 -24.73 0.14 10.50
N GLY A 116 -23.80 0.72 9.73
CA GLY A 116 -23.69 2.16 9.51
C GLY A 116 -23.15 2.94 10.72
N LYS A 117 -22.37 2.30 11.59
CA LYS A 117 -21.88 2.86 12.86
C LYS A 117 -20.39 2.63 13.05
N PHE A 118 -19.77 3.45 13.90
CA PHE A 118 -18.43 3.15 14.40
C PHE A 118 -18.47 2.00 15.40
N VAL A 119 -17.55 1.06 15.26
CA VAL A 119 -17.37 -0.10 16.13
C VAL A 119 -15.98 -0.01 16.75
N LYS A 120 -15.92 -0.09 18.08
CA LYS A 120 -14.68 -0.24 18.83
C LYS A 120 -14.37 -1.71 19.09
N THR A 121 -13.11 -2.12 19.00
CA THR A 121 -12.65 -3.49 19.22
C THR A 121 -11.34 -3.53 20.00
N ASP A 122 -11.22 -4.49 20.91
CA ASP A 122 -9.96 -4.75 21.63
C ASP A 122 -8.97 -5.59 20.79
N ASN A 123 -9.40 -6.12 19.64
CA ASN A 123 -8.59 -6.94 18.74
C ASN A 123 -8.60 -6.39 17.29
N PRO A 124 -7.92 -5.26 17.03
CA PRO A 124 -7.82 -4.66 15.70
C PRO A 124 -7.32 -5.67 14.67
N GLN A 125 -8.06 -5.85 13.57
CA GLN A 125 -7.62 -6.74 12.50
C GLN A 125 -6.60 -6.03 11.62
N LYS A 126 -5.43 -6.62 11.46
CA LYS A 126 -4.40 -6.20 10.49
C LYS A 126 -4.99 -6.18 9.08
N VAL A 127 -4.77 -5.08 8.36
CA VAL A 127 -5.19 -4.94 6.97
C VAL A 127 -3.96 -4.92 6.08
N GLY A 128 -3.78 -6.01 5.33
CA GLY A 128 -2.76 -6.09 4.29
C GLY A 128 -3.04 -5.10 3.16
N ASN A 129 -2.03 -4.75 2.39
CA ASN A 129 -2.22 -3.92 1.20
C ASN A 129 -1.09 -4.10 0.20
N THR A 130 -1.37 -3.69 -1.04
CA THR A 130 -0.37 -3.54 -2.12
C THR A 130 -0.42 -2.11 -2.66
N THR A 131 -0.63 -1.14 -1.76
CA THR A 131 -0.61 0.29 -2.15
C THR A 131 0.76 0.58 -2.78
N GLY A 132 0.80 1.38 -3.84
CA GLY A 132 2.01 1.49 -4.69
C GLY A 132 2.10 0.47 -5.82
N GLY A 133 1.26 -0.58 -5.81
CA GLY A 133 1.13 -1.57 -6.88
C GLY A 133 2.25 -2.61 -6.87
N SER A 134 2.20 -3.55 -7.81
CA SER A 134 3.35 -4.41 -8.12
C SER A 134 4.16 -3.78 -9.25
N TRP A 135 5.44 -3.56 -9.03
CA TRP A 135 6.36 -3.09 -10.07
C TRP A 135 6.81 -4.28 -10.91
N HIS A 136 6.54 -4.22 -12.22
CA HIS A 136 6.91 -5.29 -13.14
C HIS A 136 7.14 -4.74 -14.55
N GLY A 137 7.99 -5.43 -15.31
CA GLY A 137 8.24 -5.08 -16.70
C GLY A 137 7.00 -5.30 -17.56
N VAL A 138 6.78 -4.40 -18.51
CA VAL A 138 5.68 -4.46 -19.49
C VAL A 138 6.26 -4.44 -20.91
N ILE A 139 5.64 -5.18 -21.81
CA ILE A 139 6.01 -5.19 -23.23
C ILE A 139 5.00 -4.31 -23.97
N SER A 140 5.49 -3.22 -24.57
CA SER A 140 4.66 -2.37 -25.40
C SER A 140 4.19 -3.12 -26.65
N ASN A 141 2.92 -2.96 -27.01
CA ASN A 141 2.37 -3.45 -28.27
C ASN A 141 3.04 -2.83 -29.51
N PHE A 142 3.78 -1.73 -29.33
CA PHE A 142 4.54 -1.04 -30.37
C PHE A 142 6.04 -1.40 -30.37
N SER A 143 6.48 -2.34 -29.54
CA SER A 143 7.90 -2.72 -29.47
C SER A 143 8.37 -3.28 -30.81
N ALA A 144 9.50 -2.78 -31.31
CA ALA A 144 10.19 -3.36 -32.46
C ALA A 144 10.91 -4.67 -32.11
N ASN A 145 11.10 -4.96 -30.81
CA ASN A 145 11.83 -6.13 -30.32
C ASN A 145 11.08 -6.82 -29.16
N PRO A 146 9.82 -7.27 -29.36
CA PRO A 146 9.00 -7.82 -28.28
C PRO A 146 9.59 -9.12 -27.70
N GLU A 147 10.15 -9.99 -28.55
CA GLU A 147 10.76 -11.25 -28.11
C GLU A 147 12.01 -11.03 -27.25
N ALA A 148 12.91 -10.13 -27.68
CA ALA A 148 14.10 -9.80 -26.87
C ALA A 148 13.71 -9.17 -25.52
N THR A 149 12.69 -8.31 -25.52
CA THR A 149 12.14 -7.73 -24.28
C THR A 149 11.58 -8.83 -23.37
N PHE A 150 10.81 -9.76 -23.93
CA PHE A 150 10.29 -10.92 -23.21
C PHE A 150 11.41 -11.80 -22.63
N SER A 151 12.45 -12.10 -23.42
CA SER A 151 13.59 -12.90 -22.96
C SER A 151 14.32 -12.25 -21.79
N PHE A 152 14.54 -10.92 -21.84
CA PHE A 152 15.16 -10.19 -20.75
C PHE A 152 14.28 -10.19 -19.48
N LEU A 153 13.00 -9.85 -19.60
CA LEU A 153 12.09 -9.86 -18.45
C LEU A 153 11.94 -11.26 -17.85
N SER A 154 11.92 -12.30 -18.70
CA SER A 154 11.89 -13.70 -18.26
C SER A 154 13.15 -14.09 -17.51
N LEU A 155 14.34 -13.64 -17.97
CA LEU A 155 15.60 -13.84 -17.26
C LEU A 155 15.59 -13.19 -15.88
N MET A 156 15.03 -11.98 -15.74
CA MET A 156 14.92 -11.31 -14.45
C MET A 156 13.96 -12.03 -13.49
N ALA A 157 12.97 -12.75 -14.03
CA ALA A 157 11.92 -13.43 -13.26
C ALA A 157 12.27 -14.86 -12.83
N ILE A 158 13.36 -15.47 -13.32
CA ILE A 158 13.76 -16.82 -12.86
C ILE A 158 14.14 -16.77 -11.39
N LYS A 159 13.86 -17.85 -10.65
CA LYS A 159 14.09 -17.95 -9.20
C LYS A 159 15.51 -17.47 -8.78
N PRO A 160 16.63 -17.90 -9.40
CA PRO A 160 17.95 -17.40 -9.02
C PRO A 160 18.12 -15.87 -9.15
N ALA A 161 17.65 -15.28 -10.26
CA ALA A 161 17.75 -13.84 -10.47
C ALA A 161 16.84 -13.07 -9.50
N SER A 162 15.59 -13.50 -9.37
CA SER A 162 14.60 -12.91 -8.47
C SER A 162 15.04 -12.98 -6.99
N SER A 163 15.62 -14.10 -6.54
CA SER A 163 16.19 -14.23 -5.20
C SER A 163 17.36 -13.26 -5.01
N TRP A 164 18.31 -13.24 -5.95
CA TRP A 164 19.46 -12.34 -5.85
C TRP A 164 19.02 -10.87 -5.81
N LEU A 165 18.05 -10.47 -6.63
CA LEU A 165 17.52 -9.11 -6.66
C LEU A 165 16.89 -8.73 -5.31
N ALA A 166 16.02 -9.57 -4.75
CA ALA A 166 15.39 -9.29 -3.45
C ALA A 166 16.39 -9.24 -2.28
N ASN A 167 17.45 -10.05 -2.34
CA ASN A 167 18.47 -10.06 -1.29
C ASN A 167 19.37 -8.82 -1.38
N ASN A 168 19.67 -8.35 -2.60
CA ASN A 168 20.52 -7.19 -2.85
C ASN A 168 19.67 -5.92 -2.89
N GLY A 169 19.40 -5.38 -1.72
CA GLY A 169 18.33 -4.40 -1.48
C GLY A 169 18.34 -3.09 -2.29
N TRP A 170 19.42 -2.76 -3.01
CA TRP A 170 19.49 -1.58 -3.88
C TRP A 170 18.92 -1.82 -5.29
N THR A 171 18.40 -3.01 -5.57
CA THR A 171 17.86 -3.38 -6.90
C THR A 171 16.44 -2.85 -7.14
N GLY A 172 15.75 -2.38 -6.11
CA GLY A 172 14.33 -1.98 -6.17
C GLY A 172 13.37 -3.16 -6.29
N VAL A 173 13.82 -4.39 -5.99
CA VAL A 173 12.97 -5.58 -5.94
C VAL A 173 12.74 -5.96 -4.49
N ASP A 174 11.49 -5.90 -4.07
CA ASP A 174 11.07 -6.34 -2.75
C ASP A 174 10.73 -7.84 -2.73
N PRO A 175 10.80 -8.51 -1.55
CA PRO A 175 10.33 -9.87 -1.37
C PRO A 175 8.84 -10.01 -1.69
N GLY A 176 8.47 -11.05 -2.45
CA GLY A 176 7.08 -11.34 -2.80
C GLY A 176 6.78 -12.81 -3.10
N PHE A 177 7.82 -13.64 -3.22
CA PHE A 177 7.69 -15.06 -3.49
C PHE A 177 8.09 -15.90 -2.28
N LYS A 178 7.48 -17.09 -2.16
CA LYS A 178 7.78 -18.05 -1.09
C LYS A 178 9.28 -18.35 -0.96
N TYR A 179 10.02 -18.37 -2.06
CA TYR A 179 11.46 -18.65 -2.05
C TYR A 179 12.35 -17.47 -1.62
N GLN A 180 11.77 -16.32 -1.29
CA GLN A 180 12.47 -15.15 -0.74
C GLN A 180 12.22 -14.98 0.77
N PHE A 181 11.23 -15.67 1.33
CA PHE A 181 10.94 -15.63 2.77
C PHE A 181 11.74 -16.70 3.51
N LEU A 182 12.24 -16.37 4.70
CA LEU A 182 12.93 -17.32 5.58
C LEU A 182 11.97 -18.43 6.06
N SER A 183 12.53 -19.56 6.48
CA SER A 183 11.80 -20.59 7.22
C SER A 183 11.25 -20.03 8.55
N PRO A 184 10.03 -20.42 8.99
CA PRO A 184 9.12 -21.41 8.39
C PRO A 184 8.19 -20.88 7.28
N GLN A 185 8.20 -19.57 6.99
CA GLN A 185 7.29 -18.95 6.03
C GLN A 185 7.63 -19.29 4.57
N GLY A 186 8.89 -19.59 4.28
CA GLY A 186 9.38 -19.81 2.93
C GLY A 186 10.59 -20.74 2.81
N GLU A 187 11.29 -20.60 1.68
CA GLU A 187 12.44 -21.42 1.27
C GLU A 187 13.73 -20.59 1.13
N GLY A 188 13.70 -19.31 1.52
CA GLY A 188 14.85 -18.41 1.48
C GLY A 188 15.83 -18.70 2.62
N GLU A 189 17.11 -18.46 2.36
CA GLU A 189 18.19 -18.70 3.32
C GLU A 189 18.68 -17.38 3.91
N LEU A 190 18.85 -17.34 5.24
CA LEU A 190 19.34 -16.14 5.93
C LEU A 190 20.74 -15.74 5.43
N GLY A 191 21.58 -16.73 5.13
CA GLY A 191 22.94 -16.52 4.63
C GLY A 191 22.98 -15.62 3.39
N ASP A 192 22.05 -15.77 2.45
CA ASP A 192 22.04 -14.98 1.22
C ASP A 192 21.83 -13.47 1.48
N PHE A 193 21.05 -13.13 2.51
CA PHE A 193 20.84 -11.74 2.92
C PHE A 193 22.04 -11.21 3.71
N LEU A 194 22.65 -12.03 4.57
CA LEU A 194 23.85 -11.63 5.31
C LEU A 194 25.03 -11.37 4.36
N ASP A 195 25.20 -12.22 3.34
CA ASP A 195 26.18 -12.04 2.28
C ASP A 195 25.93 -10.76 1.46
N ALA A 196 24.66 -10.35 1.34
CA ALA A 196 24.25 -9.08 0.73
C ALA A 196 24.38 -7.86 1.68
N GLY A 197 24.86 -8.05 2.90
CA GLY A 197 25.16 -6.98 3.85
C GLY A 197 24.00 -6.60 4.79
N TRP A 198 22.96 -7.43 4.89
CA TRP A 198 21.89 -7.19 5.85
C TRP A 198 22.33 -7.45 7.28
N ASN A 199 21.77 -6.68 8.21
CA ASN A 199 21.73 -7.10 9.60
C ASN A 199 20.70 -8.22 9.81
N GLU A 200 21.05 -9.22 10.62
CA GLU A 200 20.21 -10.37 10.91
C GLU A 200 18.86 -10.02 11.56
N ALA A 201 18.83 -9.05 12.47
CA ALA A 201 17.58 -8.65 13.13
C ALA A 201 16.66 -7.91 12.15
N ASP A 202 17.23 -6.93 11.43
CA ASP A 202 16.50 -6.11 10.46
C ASP A 202 15.83 -7.00 9.38
N VAL A 203 16.56 -7.97 8.80
CA VAL A 203 16.01 -8.83 7.73
C VAL A 203 14.89 -9.74 8.23
N LYS A 204 14.96 -10.23 9.47
CA LYS A 204 13.89 -11.06 10.06
C LYS A 204 12.62 -10.25 10.23
N ASP A 205 12.72 -9.04 10.77
CA ASP A 205 11.56 -8.15 10.94
C ASP A 205 11.00 -7.72 9.58
N TYR A 206 11.87 -7.38 8.62
CA TYR A 206 11.52 -7.01 7.24
C TYR A 206 10.72 -8.10 6.52
N LEU A 207 11.24 -9.33 6.48
CA LEU A 207 10.56 -10.44 5.82
C LEU A 207 9.28 -10.86 6.53
N ASN A 208 9.25 -10.80 7.87
CA ASN A 208 8.04 -11.05 8.62
C ASN A 208 6.95 -10.00 8.33
N ALA A 209 7.31 -8.71 8.26
CA ALA A 209 6.37 -7.64 7.94
C ALA A 209 5.75 -7.81 6.54
N TYR A 210 6.54 -8.17 5.54
CA TYR A 210 6.04 -8.51 4.20
C TYR A 210 5.09 -9.70 4.22
N TYR A 211 5.47 -10.77 4.92
CA TYR A 211 4.64 -11.96 5.05
C TYR A 211 3.30 -11.63 5.73
N GLU A 212 3.32 -10.94 6.86
CA GLU A 212 2.09 -10.53 7.55
C GLU A 212 1.20 -9.64 6.66
N ASN A 213 1.80 -8.75 5.87
CA ASN A 213 1.07 -7.86 4.96
C ASN A 213 0.40 -8.63 3.81
N PHE A 214 1.13 -9.51 3.11
CA PHE A 214 0.58 -10.25 1.96
C PHE A 214 -0.40 -11.34 2.36
N PHE A 215 -0.22 -11.94 3.54
CA PHE A 215 -1.07 -13.02 4.04
C PHE A 215 -2.07 -12.56 5.11
N ALA A 216 -2.26 -11.25 5.28
CA ALA A 216 -3.31 -10.72 6.13
C ALA A 216 -4.69 -11.23 5.68
N LYS A 217 -5.53 -11.63 6.65
CA LYS A 217 -6.89 -12.14 6.39
C LYS A 217 -7.77 -11.12 5.64
N THR A 218 -7.58 -9.85 5.97
CA THR A 218 -8.20 -8.71 5.29
C THR A 218 -7.11 -7.98 4.52
N SER A 219 -7.36 -7.66 3.25
CA SER A 219 -6.41 -6.92 2.42
C SER A 219 -7.13 -5.85 1.61
N MET A 220 -6.61 -4.64 1.63
CA MET A 220 -7.06 -3.57 0.75
C MET A 220 -6.59 -3.85 -0.68
N THR A 221 -7.55 -4.09 -1.57
CA THR A 221 -7.27 -4.34 -2.98
C THR A 221 -6.80 -3.06 -3.67
N TYR A 222 -5.97 -3.18 -4.70
CA TYR A 222 -5.63 -2.06 -5.58
C TYR A 222 -6.79 -1.74 -6.52
N LEU A 223 -7.02 -0.47 -6.86
CA LEU A 223 -8.07 -0.08 -7.79
C LEU A 223 -7.65 -0.45 -9.23
N ARG A 224 -8.13 -1.59 -9.74
CA ARG A 224 -7.73 -2.16 -11.05
C ARG A 224 -8.88 -2.12 -12.06
N ILE A 225 -9.38 -0.91 -12.36
CA ILE A 225 -10.44 -0.69 -13.36
C ILE A 225 -10.01 0.40 -14.37
N PRO A 226 -10.61 0.48 -15.56
CA PRO A 226 -10.37 1.60 -16.47
C PRO A 226 -10.55 2.95 -15.79
N GLY A 227 -9.63 3.88 -16.04
CA GLY A 227 -9.65 5.22 -15.44
C GLY A 227 -9.00 5.35 -14.06
N THR A 228 -8.39 4.29 -13.49
CA THR A 228 -7.71 4.35 -12.17
C THR A 228 -6.85 5.59 -11.96
N PHE A 229 -6.03 5.95 -12.95
CA PHE A 229 -5.16 7.14 -12.85
C PHE A 229 -5.94 8.42 -12.58
N GLU A 230 -7.09 8.62 -13.23
CA GLU A 230 -7.93 9.80 -13.04
C GLU A 230 -8.62 9.79 -11.68
N TYR A 231 -9.12 8.62 -11.23
CA TYR A 231 -9.65 8.49 -9.86
C TYR A 231 -8.61 8.88 -8.82
N TRP A 232 -7.36 8.47 -9.01
CA TRP A 232 -6.26 8.76 -8.12
C TRP A 232 -5.79 10.21 -8.15
N ASP A 233 -5.61 10.79 -9.33
CA ASP A 233 -5.23 12.19 -9.49
C ASP A 233 -6.26 13.13 -8.80
N ILE A 234 -7.55 12.81 -8.92
CA ILE A 234 -8.61 13.52 -8.20
C ILE A 234 -8.46 13.38 -6.68
N LEU A 235 -8.21 12.17 -6.18
CA LEU A 235 -8.03 11.92 -4.75
C LEU A 235 -6.80 12.67 -4.23
N ASP A 236 -5.65 12.55 -4.89
CA ASP A 236 -4.38 13.15 -4.48
C ASP A 236 -4.46 14.68 -4.41
N LYS A 237 -5.12 15.32 -5.38
CA LYS A 237 -5.37 16.77 -5.36
C LYS A 237 -6.19 17.20 -4.14
N ASN A 238 -7.28 16.50 -3.85
CA ASN A 238 -8.15 16.81 -2.70
C ASN A 238 -7.46 16.51 -1.37
N LEU A 239 -6.69 15.42 -1.28
CA LEU A 239 -5.88 15.10 -0.11
C LEU A 239 -4.83 16.19 0.13
N SER A 240 -4.15 16.66 -0.92
CA SER A 240 -3.16 17.74 -0.82
C SER A 240 -3.77 19.05 -0.34
N ALA A 241 -4.93 19.45 -0.89
CA ALA A 241 -5.68 20.61 -0.44
C ALA A 241 -6.13 20.46 1.03
N SER A 242 -6.56 19.26 1.43
CA SER A 242 -6.86 18.97 2.84
C SER A 242 -5.62 19.11 3.71
N MET A 243 -4.54 18.38 3.43
CA MET A 243 -3.32 18.34 4.25
C MET A 243 -2.60 19.69 4.37
N SER A 244 -2.81 20.61 3.43
CA SER A 244 -2.32 21.99 3.51
C SER A 244 -3.25 22.93 4.30
N GLY A 245 -4.41 22.44 4.74
CA GLY A 245 -5.38 23.18 5.54
C GLY A 245 -6.38 24.02 4.73
N GLU A 246 -6.40 23.90 3.40
CA GLU A 246 -7.31 24.68 2.53
C GLU A 246 -8.78 24.24 2.70
N ILE A 247 -9.00 22.94 2.85
CA ILE A 247 -10.32 22.32 3.02
C ILE A 247 -10.29 21.27 4.13
N SER A 248 -11.44 21.02 4.75
CA SER A 248 -11.55 19.94 5.74
C SER A 248 -11.44 18.55 5.11
N ALA A 249 -11.11 17.55 5.93
CA ALA A 249 -11.09 16.14 5.53
C ALA A 249 -12.40 15.71 4.85
N LYS A 250 -13.54 16.10 5.43
CA LYS A 250 -14.87 15.79 4.87
C LYS A 250 -15.08 16.45 3.50
N GLN A 251 -14.73 17.72 3.34
CA GLN A 251 -14.87 18.42 2.07
C GLN A 251 -14.00 17.81 0.97
N ALA A 252 -12.78 17.40 1.29
CA ALA A 252 -11.86 16.74 0.35
C ALA A 252 -12.43 15.42 -0.15
N LEU A 253 -12.90 14.56 0.76
CA LEU A 253 -13.40 13.24 0.39
C LEU A 253 -14.77 13.32 -0.28
N ASP A 254 -15.66 14.23 0.13
CA ASP A 254 -16.93 14.48 -0.57
C ASP A 254 -16.71 14.98 -2.01
N SER A 255 -15.75 15.90 -2.21
CA SER A 255 -15.40 16.40 -3.54
C SER A 255 -14.79 15.31 -4.42
N THR A 256 -13.98 14.44 -3.82
CA THR A 256 -13.43 13.24 -4.48
C THR A 256 -14.56 12.31 -4.92
N ALA A 257 -15.45 11.92 -4.00
CA ALA A 257 -16.57 11.03 -4.29
C ALA A 257 -17.49 11.58 -5.39
N LYS A 258 -17.83 12.87 -5.32
CA LYS A 258 -18.64 13.53 -6.35
C LYS A 258 -17.99 13.48 -7.73
N SER A 259 -16.68 13.72 -7.80
CA SER A 259 -15.94 13.68 -9.06
C SER A 259 -15.81 12.25 -9.59
N TRP A 260 -15.63 11.27 -8.70
CA TRP A 260 -15.60 9.85 -9.06
C TRP A 260 -16.92 9.36 -9.67
N GLU A 261 -18.07 9.84 -9.20
CA GLU A 261 -19.35 9.53 -9.84
C GLU A 261 -19.36 9.98 -11.32
N GLN A 262 -18.83 11.17 -11.61
CA GLN A 262 -18.76 11.70 -12.98
C GLN A 262 -17.80 10.86 -13.86
N VAL A 263 -16.66 10.45 -13.32
CA VAL A 263 -15.72 9.56 -14.03
C VAL A 263 -16.39 8.21 -14.32
N THR A 264 -17.04 7.62 -13.32
CA THR A 264 -17.76 6.34 -13.45
C THR A 264 -18.86 6.41 -14.51
N ASP A 265 -19.66 7.47 -14.51
CA ASP A 265 -20.74 7.64 -15.50
C ASP A 265 -20.19 7.86 -16.90
N ARG A 266 -19.14 8.67 -17.05
CA ARG A 266 -18.49 8.93 -18.35
C ARG A 266 -17.86 7.68 -18.95
N LEU A 267 -17.27 6.81 -18.13
CA LEU A 267 -16.66 5.55 -18.56
C LEU A 267 -17.68 4.42 -18.75
N GLY A 268 -18.92 4.62 -18.29
CA GLY A 268 -20.01 3.65 -18.34
C GLY A 268 -20.10 2.84 -17.05
N ARG A 269 -21.07 3.18 -16.19
CA ARG A 269 -21.25 2.61 -14.86
C ARG A 269 -21.37 1.09 -14.84
N ASP A 270 -22.16 0.51 -15.73
CA ASP A 270 -22.38 -0.93 -15.75
C ASP A 270 -21.10 -1.69 -16.08
N LYS A 271 -20.30 -1.19 -17.03
CA LYS A 271 -18.98 -1.76 -17.35
C LYS A 271 -18.01 -1.60 -16.19
N GLN A 272 -17.99 -0.43 -15.55
CA GLN A 272 -17.14 -0.21 -14.37
C GLN A 272 -17.52 -1.15 -13.23
N LEU A 273 -18.81 -1.44 -13.05
CA LEU A 273 -19.30 -2.39 -12.05
C LEU A 273 -18.79 -3.81 -12.34
N GLU A 274 -18.85 -4.25 -13.60
CA GLU A 274 -18.32 -5.55 -14.02
C GLU A 274 -16.80 -5.63 -13.80
N TYR A 275 -16.05 -4.62 -14.23
CA TYR A 275 -14.60 -4.57 -14.03
C TYR A 275 -14.24 -4.55 -12.55
N TYR A 276 -14.95 -3.77 -11.74
CA TYR A 276 -14.68 -3.66 -10.31
C TYR A 276 -14.95 -4.97 -9.60
N LYS A 277 -16.10 -5.62 -9.85
CA LYS A 277 -16.40 -6.95 -9.29
C LYS A 277 -15.31 -7.96 -9.64
N SER A 278 -14.89 -8.01 -10.90
CA SER A 278 -13.79 -8.87 -11.34
C SER A 278 -12.47 -8.54 -10.62
N ALA A 279 -12.14 -7.26 -10.52
CA ALA A 279 -10.91 -6.78 -9.89
C ALA A 279 -10.82 -7.07 -8.39
N ILE A 280 -11.94 -7.10 -7.66
CA ILE A 280 -11.91 -7.42 -6.23
C ILE A 280 -12.26 -8.88 -5.94
N GLY A 281 -12.67 -9.65 -6.95
CA GLY A 281 -13.09 -11.05 -6.80
C GLY A 281 -14.50 -11.21 -6.22
N TYR A 282 -15.37 -10.21 -6.40
CA TYR A 282 -16.77 -10.25 -5.99
C TYR A 282 -17.54 -11.22 -6.89
N LYS A 283 -18.27 -12.16 -6.26
CA LYS A 283 -19.04 -13.21 -6.95
C LYS A 283 -20.53 -13.05 -6.69
#